data_AF-A0A1G6MS97-F1
#
_entry.id   AF-A0A1G6MS97-F1
#
_cell.length_a   1.000
_cell.length_b   1.000
_cell.length_c   1.000
_cell.angle_alpha   90.00
_cell.angle_beta   90.00
_cell.angle_gamma   90.00
#
_symmetry.space_group_name_H-M   'P 1'
#
loop_
_entity.id
_entity.type
_entity.pdbx_description
1 polymer ?
#
loop_
_entity_poly.entity_id
_entity_poly.type
_entity_poly.pdbx_seq_one_letter_code
_entity_poly.pdbx_strand_id
1 'polypeptide(L)'
;KTLRTRWPGEKLYIICDNFSPHRHPKVRAWCATNDVELVFLPTYGSWLNWIEAEFAALRYFALNGTDHRTHGEQNAAIEGYIRWRNARTQPKTAFATDSPIRTWTHYPTKVA
;
A
#
# COMPACT_ATOMS: atom_id res chain seq x y z
N LYS A 1 3.54 -14.83 2.16
CA LYS A 1 2.85 -16.13 2.38
C LYS A 1 1.45 -15.95 2.98
N THR A 2 1.25 -15.11 4.00
CA THR A 2 -0.03 -14.98 4.72
C THR A 2 -1.25 -14.60 3.87
N LEU A 3 -1.11 -13.65 2.92
CA LEU A 3 -2.25 -13.22 2.08
C LEU A 3 -2.73 -14.34 1.14
N ARG A 4 -1.81 -15.05 0.48
CA ARG A 4 -2.13 -16.18 -0.42
C ARG A 4 -2.80 -17.33 0.33
N THR A 5 -2.38 -17.59 1.56
CA THR A 5 -3.04 -18.60 2.41
C THR A 5 -4.46 -18.17 2.79
N ARG A 6 -4.68 -16.86 3.02
CA ARG A 6 -5.99 -16.33 3.41
C ARG A 6 -6.98 -16.25 2.24
N TRP A 7 -6.49 -15.98 1.03
CA TRP A 7 -7.28 -15.92 -0.21
C TRP A 7 -6.66 -16.83 -1.27
N PRO A 8 -6.85 -18.15 -1.16
CA PRO A 8 -6.31 -19.12 -2.11
C PRO A 8 -7.02 -18.98 -3.46
N GLY A 9 -6.25 -18.98 -4.55
CA GLY A 9 -6.79 -18.92 -5.92
C GLY A 9 -7.32 -17.56 -6.38
N GLU A 10 -7.40 -16.56 -5.49
CA GLU A 10 -7.89 -15.21 -5.82
C GLU A 10 -6.80 -14.34 -6.42
N LYS A 11 -7.15 -13.46 -7.36
CA LYS A 11 -6.22 -12.47 -7.90
C LYS A 11 -5.91 -11.38 -6.86
N LEU A 12 -4.63 -11.08 -6.66
CA LEU A 12 -4.21 -10.02 -5.74
C LEU A 12 -3.91 -8.74 -6.50
N TYR A 13 -4.47 -7.63 -6.03
CA TYR A 13 -4.20 -6.30 -6.55
C TYR A 13 -3.31 -5.54 -5.58
N ILE A 14 -2.20 -5.00 -6.07
CA ILE A 14 -1.29 -4.15 -5.31
C ILE A 14 -1.38 -2.74 -5.90
N ILE A 15 -1.91 -1.81 -5.12
CA ILE A 15 -1.94 -0.39 -5.45
C ILE A 15 -0.60 0.21 -5.00
N CYS A 16 0.16 0.80 -5.93
CA CYS A 16 1.49 1.35 -5.64
C CYS A 16 1.77 2.60 -6.47
N ASP A 17 2.78 3.37 -6.05
CA ASP A 17 3.29 4.48 -6.84
C ASP A 17 3.93 4.01 -8.16
N ASN A 18 4.32 4.95 -9.02
CA ASN A 18 4.89 4.67 -10.33
C ASN A 18 6.41 4.47 -10.32
N PHE A 19 7.03 4.18 -9.16
CA PHE A 19 8.47 4.05 -9.02
C PHE A 19 9.05 2.98 -9.98
N SER A 20 10.17 3.31 -10.64
CA SER A 20 10.68 2.54 -11.78
C SER A 20 11.00 1.06 -11.47
N PRO A 21 11.46 0.66 -10.27
CA PRO A 21 11.66 -0.74 -9.93
C PRO A 21 10.37 -1.58 -9.96
N HIS A 22 9.20 -1.00 -9.69
CA HIS A 22 7.93 -1.72 -9.80
C HIS A 22 7.62 -2.16 -11.25
N ARG A 23 8.17 -1.44 -12.23
CA ARG A 23 8.00 -1.73 -13.67
C ARG A 23 9.09 -2.65 -14.22
N HIS A 24 10.08 -3.00 -13.41
CA HIS A 24 11.21 -3.82 -13.85
C HIS A 24 10.71 -5.16 -14.40
N PRO A 25 11.25 -5.67 -15.52
CA PRO A 25 10.77 -6.89 -16.16
C PRO A 25 10.68 -8.10 -15.21
N LYS A 26 11.67 -8.27 -14.32
CA LYS A 26 11.66 -9.33 -13.30
C LYS A 26 10.47 -9.23 -12.33
N VAL A 27 10.10 -8.01 -11.93
CA VAL A 27 8.94 -7.79 -11.04
C VAL A 27 7.65 -8.11 -11.77
N ARG A 28 7.48 -7.62 -13.01
CA ARG A 28 6.29 -7.91 -13.83
C ARG A 28 6.13 -9.39 -14.13
N ALA A 29 7.23 -10.09 -14.47
CA ALA A 29 7.22 -11.52 -14.69
C ALA A 29 6.77 -12.28 -13.43
N TRP A 30 7.33 -11.92 -12.27
CA TRP A 30 6.92 -12.51 -11.01
C TRP A 30 5.44 -12.26 -10.71
N CYS A 31 4.93 -11.05 -10.92
CA CYS A 31 3.52 -10.72 -10.72
C CYS A 31 2.61 -11.58 -11.61
N ALA A 32 2.95 -11.76 -12.89
CA ALA A 32 2.18 -12.59 -13.81
C ALA A 32 2.16 -14.06 -13.37
N THR A 33 3.30 -14.62 -12.97
CA THR A 33 3.39 -16.01 -12.46
C THR A 33 2.59 -16.22 -11.17
N ASN A 34 2.41 -15.17 -10.37
CA ASN A 34 1.79 -15.28 -9.06
C ASN A 34 0.36 -14.72 -9.03
N ASP A 35 -0.28 -14.45 -10.16
CA ASP A 35 -1.62 -13.84 -10.26
C ASP A 35 -1.76 -12.56 -9.39
N VAL A 36 -0.79 -11.66 -9.59
CA VAL A 36 -0.72 -10.34 -8.96
C VAL A 36 -0.83 -9.28 -10.05
N GLU A 37 -1.71 -8.30 -9.85
CA GLU A 37 -1.80 -7.11 -10.69
C GLU A 37 -1.28 -5.88 -9.93
N LEU A 38 -0.34 -5.16 -10.55
CA LEU A 38 0.11 -3.87 -10.06
C LEU A 38 -0.78 -2.77 -10.63
N VAL A 39 -1.44 -2.02 -9.76
CA VAL A 39 -2.26 -0.86 -10.10
C VAL A 39 -1.46 0.39 -9.75
N PHE A 40 -0.95 1.07 -10.78
CA PHE A 40 -0.11 2.25 -10.61
C PHE A 40 -0.94 3.50 -10.38
N LEU A 41 -0.54 4.28 -9.38
CA LEU A 41 -1.08 5.63 -9.16
C LEU A 41 -0.56 6.62 -10.22
N PRO A 42 -1.34 7.67 -10.53
CA PRO A 42 -0.89 8.73 -11.43
C PRO A 42 0.33 9.46 -10.87
N THR A 43 1.14 10.02 -11.76
CA THR A 43 2.27 10.87 -11.36
C THR A 43 1.77 12.01 -10.47
N TYR A 44 2.51 12.30 -9.39
CA TYR A 44 2.14 13.28 -8.36
C TYR A 44 0.86 12.94 -7.55
N GLY A 45 0.38 11.70 -7.63
CA GLY A 45 -0.77 11.20 -6.87
C GLY A 45 -0.41 10.54 -5.52
N SER A 46 0.62 11.01 -4.83
CA SER A 46 1.12 10.38 -3.59
C SER A 46 0.06 10.31 -2.48
N TRP A 47 -0.85 11.29 -2.43
CA TRP A 47 -2.00 11.31 -1.53
C TRP A 47 -3.02 10.18 -1.74
N LEU A 48 -3.01 9.53 -2.92
CA LEU A 48 -3.79 8.32 -3.18
C LEU A 48 -3.10 7.05 -2.65
N ASN A 49 -1.80 7.12 -2.37
CA ASN A 49 -0.99 6.01 -1.91
C ASN A 49 -1.18 5.81 -0.40
N TRP A 50 -2.14 4.98 -0.02
CA TRP A 50 -2.52 4.81 1.38
C TRP A 50 -1.35 4.42 2.31
N ILE A 51 -0.36 3.69 1.80
CA ILE A 51 0.80 3.29 2.59
C ILE A 51 1.58 4.50 3.14
N GLU A 52 1.52 5.66 2.47
CA GLU A 52 2.18 6.88 2.92
C GLU A 52 1.57 7.41 4.22
N ALA A 53 0.25 7.31 4.39
CA ALA A 53 -0.42 7.68 5.64
C ALA A 53 -0.01 6.75 6.80
N GLU A 54 0.18 5.46 6.52
CA GLU A 54 0.65 4.50 7.52
C GLU A 54 2.14 4.76 7.88
N PHE A 55 2.97 5.16 6.91
CA PHE A 55 4.36 5.56 7.16
C PHE A 55 4.50 6.86 7.95
N ALA A 56 3.61 7.84 7.74
CA ALA A 56 3.57 9.06 8.53
C ALA A 56 3.35 8.74 10.02
N ALA A 57 2.39 7.85 10.32
CA ALA A 57 2.13 7.40 11.69
C ALA A 57 3.32 6.61 12.27
N LEU A 58 3.87 5.65 11.51
CA LEU A 58 5.05 4.89 11.94
C LEU A 58 6.22 5.81 12.29
N ARG A 59 6.54 6.78 11.42
CA ARG A 59 7.60 7.74 11.65
C ARG A 59 7.37 8.52 12.95
N TYR A 60 6.14 8.98 13.18
CA TYR A 60 5.81 9.73 14.39
C TYR A 60 6.03 8.90 15.66
N PHE A 61 5.58 7.65 15.68
CA PHE A 61 5.62 6.82 16.89
C PHE A 61 6.92 6.07 17.13
N ALA A 62 7.68 5.73 16.08
CA ALA A 62 8.85 4.86 16.18
C ALA A 62 10.18 5.56 15.88
N LEU A 63 10.18 6.71 15.18
CA LEU A 63 11.41 7.32 14.66
C LEU A 63 11.61 8.77 15.13
N ASN A 64 10.58 9.59 15.16
CA ASN A 64 10.71 11.00 15.53
C ASN A 64 11.09 11.14 17.02
N GLY A 65 12.09 11.98 17.30
CA GLY A 65 12.52 12.27 18.67
C GLY A 65 13.25 11.11 19.36
N THR A 66 13.68 10.10 18.61
CA THR A 66 14.42 8.93 19.13
C THR A 66 15.89 8.98 18.73
N ASP A 67 16.77 8.45 19.58
CA ASP A 67 18.20 8.27 19.30
C ASP A 67 18.53 6.78 19.34
N HIS A 68 18.15 6.06 18.28
CA HIS A 68 18.46 4.63 18.13
C HIS A 68 19.95 4.45 17.90
N ARG A 69 20.65 3.80 18.83
CA ARG A 69 22.10 3.63 18.77
C ARG A 69 22.54 2.51 17.83
N THR A 70 21.59 1.66 17.42
CA THR A 70 21.83 0.55 16.50
C THR A 70 20.65 0.34 15.56
N HIS A 71 20.91 -0.26 14.40
CA HIS A 71 19.84 -0.70 13.50
C HIS A 71 18.92 -1.77 14.14
N GLY A 72 19.45 -2.57 15.08
CA GLY A 72 18.63 -3.54 15.82
C GLY A 72 17.57 -2.87 16.69
N GLU A 73 17.95 -1.79 17.38
CA GLU A 73 17.04 -0.99 18.19
C GLU A 73 15.96 -0.32 17.34
N GLN A 74 16.36 0.31 16.24
CA GLN A 74 15.42 0.91 15.29
C GLN A 74 14.44 -0.12 14.72
N ASN A 75 14.93 -1.29 14.31
CA ASN A 75 14.08 -2.38 13.82
C ASN A 75 13.09 -2.85 14.89
N ALA A 76 13.55 -3.03 16.13
CA ALA A 76 12.69 -3.45 17.24
C ALA A 76 11.57 -2.42 17.51
N ALA A 77 11.88 -1.12 17.43
CA ALA A 77 10.90 -0.05 17.58
C ALA A 77 9.85 -0.07 16.44
N ILE A 78 10.30 -0.20 15.19
CA ILE A 78 9.42 -0.32 14.01
C ILE A 78 8.51 -1.54 14.13
N GLU A 79 9.07 -2.70 14.45
CA GLU A 79 8.30 -3.93 14.61
C GLU A 79 7.30 -3.85 15.77
N GLY A 80 7.70 -3.24 16.89
CA GLY A 80 6.85 -2.98 18.04
C GLY A 80 5.62 -2.16 17.66
N TYR A 81 5.84 -1.07 16.92
CA TYR A 81 4.76 -0.24 16.37
C TYR A 81 3.85 -1.04 15.43
N ILE A 82 4.41 -1.78 14.47
CA ILE A 82 3.64 -2.58 13.50
C ILE A 82 2.77 -3.62 14.23
N ARG A 83 3.32 -4.35 15.20
CA ARG A 83 2.56 -5.32 16.01
C ARG A 83 1.43 -4.65 16.77
N TRP A 84 1.73 -3.54 17.46
CA TRP A 84 0.75 -2.78 18.22
C TRP A 84 -0.41 -2.27 17.34
N ARG A 85 -0.07 -1.73 16.15
CA ARG A 85 -1.05 -1.17 15.22
C ARG A 85 -1.91 -2.25 14.59
N ASN A 86 -1.31 -3.35 14.14
CA ASN A 86 -2.06 -4.47 13.54
C ASN A 86 -3.03 -5.12 14.52
N ALA A 87 -2.65 -5.24 15.81
CA ALA A 87 -3.53 -5.77 16.85
C ALA A 87 -4.75 -4.87 17.15
N ARG A 88 -4.71 -3.60 16.75
CA ARG A 88 -5.76 -2.59 17.01
C ARG A 88 -6.44 -2.10 15.73
N THR A 89 -6.02 -2.60 14.57
CA THR A 89 -6.58 -2.15 13.31
C THR A 89 -7.98 -2.74 13.12
N GLN A 90 -8.91 -1.91 12.72
CA GLN A 90 -10.23 -2.33 12.26
C GLN A 90 -10.19 -2.50 10.74
N PRO A 91 -11.01 -3.41 10.16
CA PRO A 91 -11.22 -3.43 8.72
C PRO A 91 -11.54 -2.03 8.21
N LYS A 92 -10.85 -1.61 7.14
CA LYS A 92 -11.18 -0.35 6.48
C LYS A 92 -12.51 -0.57 5.75
N THR A 93 -13.57 0.07 6.23
CA THR A 93 -14.92 -0.06 5.67
C THR A 93 -15.29 1.11 4.76
N ALA A 94 -14.59 2.24 4.88
CA ALA A 94 -14.83 3.45 4.10
C ALA A 94 -14.08 3.45 2.75
N PHE A 95 -14.13 2.34 2.02
CA PHE A 95 -14.08 2.47 0.58
C PHE A 95 -15.43 3.04 0.21
N ALA A 96 -15.48 4.17 -0.50
CA ALA A 96 -16.75 4.71 -0.96
C ALA A 96 -17.30 3.75 -2.03
N THR A 97 -17.90 2.65 -1.58
CA THR A 97 -18.40 1.53 -2.39
C THR A 97 -19.48 2.00 -3.35
N ASP A 98 -20.19 3.05 -2.93
CA ASP A 98 -21.25 3.75 -3.66
C ASP A 98 -20.73 5.06 -4.29
N SER A 99 -19.41 5.30 -4.30
CA SER A 99 -18.85 6.48 -4.93
C SER A 99 -19.17 6.48 -6.43
N PRO A 100 -19.64 7.61 -6.98
CA PRO A 100 -19.75 7.80 -8.43
C PRO A 100 -18.41 7.61 -9.17
N ILE A 101 -17.27 7.67 -8.46
CA ILE A 101 -15.94 7.39 -9.03
C ILE A 101 -15.83 5.92 -9.48
N ARG A 102 -16.58 4.97 -8.89
CA ARG A 102 -16.59 3.57 -9.36
C ARG A 102 -17.39 3.37 -10.66
N THR A 103 -18.36 4.24 -10.94
CA THR A 103 -19.18 4.22 -12.15
C THR A 103 -18.61 5.16 -13.22
N TRP A 104 -17.27 5.18 -13.34
CA TRP A 104 -16.43 6.06 -14.20
C TRP A 104 -16.84 6.11 -15.70
N THR A 105 -17.85 5.35 -16.12
CA THR A 105 -18.54 5.48 -17.41
C THR A 105 -19.24 6.82 -17.63
N HIS A 106 -19.32 7.71 -16.63
CA HIS A 106 -20.05 8.99 -16.71
C HIS A 106 -19.18 10.25 -16.62
N TYR A 107 -17.85 10.16 -16.55
CA TYR A 107 -17.04 11.36 -16.72
C TYR A 107 -17.05 11.76 -18.20
N PRO A 108 -17.71 12.86 -18.60
CA PRO A 108 -17.52 13.36 -19.95
C PRO A 108 -16.04 13.75 -20.03
N THR A 109 -15.28 13.03 -20.86
CA THR A 109 -13.98 13.52 -21.32
C THR A 109 -14.25 14.89 -21.93
N LYS A 110 -13.87 15.96 -21.21
CA LYS A 110 -13.70 17.27 -21.84
C LYS A 110 -12.49 17.14 -22.74
N VAL A 111 -12.72 16.64 -23.95
CA VAL A 111 -11.78 16.74 -25.05
C VAL A 111 -11.71 18.23 -25.38
N ALA A 112 -10.57 18.83 -25.10
CA ALA A 112 -10.20 20.16 -25.58
C ALA A 112 -9.31 19.97 -26.82
#